data_AF-A0A929IM76-F1
#
_entry.id   AF-A0A929IM76-F1
#
_cell.length_a   1.000
_cell.length_b   1.000
_cell.length_c   1.000
_cell.angle_alpha   90.00
_cell.angle_beta   90.00
_cell.angle_gamma   90.00
#
_symmetry.space_group_name_H-M   'P 1'
#
loop_
_entity.id
_entity.type
_entity.pdbx_description
1 polymer ?
#
loop_
_entity_poly.entity_id
_entity_poly.type
_entity_poly.pdbx_seq_one_letter_code
_entity_poly.pdbx_strand_id
1 'polypeptide(L)' 'DHGVPAKAAVMLDDMSVNLEPAAALGMKTVWVRTHYNWAGDEAEDPDHVHHVTEDVTAWLEGVVGAG' A
#
# COMPACT_ATOMS: atom_id res chain seq x y z
N ASP A 1 6.51 5.19 19.48
CA ASP A 1 6.39 6.17 18.39
C ASP A 1 7.67 6.10 17.58
N HIS A 2 7.56 5.98 16.25
CA HIS A 2 8.69 5.77 15.33
C HIS A 2 9.27 7.09 14.79
N GLY A 3 8.71 8.24 15.17
CA GLY A 3 9.22 9.56 14.81
C GLY A 3 8.95 10.01 13.37
N VAL A 4 8.16 9.23 12.62
CA VAL A 4 7.72 9.55 11.25
C VAL A 4 6.23 9.89 11.28
N PRO A 5 5.81 11.10 10.87
CA PRO A 5 4.39 11.44 10.79
C PRO A 5 3.65 10.53 9.82
N ALA A 6 2.45 10.06 10.18
CA ALA A 6 1.64 9.19 9.32
C ALA A 6 1.41 9.77 7.91
N LYS A 7 1.14 11.08 7.82
CA LYS A 7 0.96 11.79 6.53
C LYS A 7 2.21 11.87 5.65
N ALA A 8 3.38 11.56 6.21
CA ALA A 8 4.66 11.50 5.52
C ALA A 8 5.15 10.05 5.35
N ALA A 9 4.29 9.06 5.63
CA ALA A 9 4.61 7.65 5.54
C ALA A 9 3.69 6.92 4.55
N VAL A 10 4.19 5.78 4.06
CA VAL A 10 3.46 4.86 3.19
C VAL A 10 3.54 3.45 3.78
N MET A 11 2.43 2.72 3.79
CA MET A 11 2.38 1.30 4.14
C MET A 11 2.24 0.47 2.87
N LEU A 12 3.08 -0.55 2.73
CA LEU A 12 3.01 -1.55 1.67
C LEU A 12 2.65 -2.89 2.34
N ASP A 13 1.61 -3.55 1.86
CA ASP A 13 1.13 -4.84 2.41
C ASP A 13 0.50 -5.67 1.28
N ASP A 14 0.57 -7.01 1.39
CA ASP A 14 0.01 -7.93 0.39
C ASP A 14 -1.46 -8.27 0.64
N MET A 15 -1.99 -7.95 1.82
CA MET A 15 -3.41 -8.01 2.14
C MET A 15 -4.02 -6.61 2.18
N SER A 16 -5.01 -6.33 1.33
CA SER A 16 -5.68 -5.03 1.30
C SER A 16 -6.28 -4.63 2.66
N VAL A 17 -6.84 -5.59 3.40
CA VAL A 17 -7.43 -5.37 4.74
C VAL A 17 -6.45 -4.82 5.78
N ASN A 18 -5.15 -5.11 5.65
CA ASN A 18 -4.13 -4.58 6.56
C ASN A 18 -3.83 -3.10 6.30
N LEU A 19 -4.22 -2.57 5.14
CA LEU A 19 -3.99 -1.19 4.74
C LEU A 19 -5.05 -0.24 5.30
N GLU A 20 -6.25 -0.73 5.65
CA GLU A 20 -7.34 0.11 6.17
C GLU A 20 -6.94 0.94 7.41
N PRO A 21 -6.29 0.37 8.45
CA PRO A 21 -5.85 1.16 9.61
C PRO A 21 -4.79 2.22 9.25
N ALA A 22 -3.90 1.92 8.31
CA ALA A 22 -2.88 2.87 7.87
C ALA A 22 -3.50 4.06 7.11
N ALA A 23 -4.46 3.80 6.22
CA ALA A 23 -5.22 4.83 5.55
C ALA A 23 -6.01 5.69 6.55
N ALA A 24 -6.63 5.08 7.56
CA ALA A 24 -7.36 5.80 8.62
C ALA A 24 -6.44 6.72 9.46
N LEU A 25 -5.16 6.38 9.61
CA LEU A 25 -4.14 7.23 10.24
C LEU A 25 -3.61 8.33 9.31
N GLY A 26 -3.97 8.32 8.03
CA GLY A 26 -3.56 9.29 7.02
C GLY A 26 -2.27 8.93 6.28
N MET A 27 -1.80 7.67 6.38
CA MET A 27 -0.71 7.17 5.54
C MET A 27 -1.19 6.97 4.10
N LYS A 28 -0.26 7.04 3.14
CA LYS A 28 -0.49 6.43 1.83
C LYS A 28 -0.39 4.92 1.94
N THR A 29 -1.06 4.21 1.04
CA THR A 29 -1.13 2.74 1.07
C THR A 29 -0.87 2.20 -0.32
N VAL A 30 -0.08 1.14 -0.39
CA VAL A 30 0.22 0.42 -1.63
C VAL A 30 -0.15 -1.03 -1.40
N TRP A 31 -1.10 -1.53 -2.17
CA TRP A 31 -1.40 -2.95 -2.17
C TRP A 31 -0.42 -3.69 -3.07
N VAL A 32 0.33 -4.62 -2.49
CA VAL A 32 1.24 -5.50 -3.20
C VAL A 32 0.46 -6.73 -3.64
N ARG A 33 -0.10 -6.70 -4.85
CA ARG A 33 -0.86 -7.84 -5.38
C ARG A 33 0.07 -9.03 -5.59
N THR A 34 -0.29 -10.14 -4.97
CA THR A 34 0.36 -11.43 -5.16
C THR A 34 -0.67 -12.42 -5.70
N HIS A 35 -0.23 -13.40 -6.50
CA HIS A 35 -1.15 -14.36 -7.14
C HIS A 35 -1.65 -15.46 -6.19
N TYR A 36 -1.64 -15.23 -4.88
CA TYR A 36 -2.03 -16.25 -3.91
C TYR A 36 -3.52 -16.14 -3.54
N ASN A 37 -4.21 -17.27 -3.63
CA ASN A 37 -5.66 -17.41 -3.41
C ASN A 37 -6.17 -16.98 -2.02
N TRP A 38 -5.27 -16.67 -1.08
CA TRP A 38 -5.61 -16.19 0.27
C TRP A 38 -5.63 -14.66 0.39
N ALA A 39 -5.36 -13.93 -0.70
CA ALA A 39 -5.40 -12.46 -0.75
C ALA A 39 -6.81 -11.86 -0.51
N GLY A 40 -7.83 -12.69 -0.31
CA GLY A 40 -9.21 -12.29 -0.01
C GLY A 40 -10.01 -11.95 -1.26
N ASP A 41 -11.33 -12.05 -1.18
CA ASP A 41 -12.24 -11.66 -2.27
C ASP A 41 -11.96 -10.20 -2.64
N GLU A 42 -11.50 -10.02 -3.87
CA GLU A 42 -11.11 -8.76 -4.49
C GLU A 42 -12.37 -7.89 -4.68
N ALA A 43 -12.73 -7.10 -3.67
CA ALA A 43 -13.42 -5.86 -3.98
C ALA A 43 -12.48 -5.09 -4.93
N GLU A 44 -12.96 -4.75 -6.13
CA GLU A 44 -12.22 -3.93 -7.09
C GLU A 44 -11.77 -2.64 -6.39
N ASP A 45 -10.48 -2.57 -6.02
CA ASP A 45 -9.78 -1.46 -5.38
C ASP A 45 -10.58 -0.71 -4.29
N PRO A 46 -10.53 -1.18 -3.03
CA PRO A 46 -11.21 -0.49 -1.93
C PRO A 46 -10.63 0.91 -1.70
N ASP A 47 -11.48 1.85 -1.23
CA ASP A 47 -11.15 3.27 -1.04
C ASP A 47 -9.88 3.55 -0.20
N HIS A 48 -9.46 2.58 0.62
CA HIS A 48 -8.26 2.68 1.46
C HIS A 48 -6.96 2.23 0.76
N VAL A 49 -7.00 1.85 -0.52
CA VAL A 49 -5.84 1.53 -1.36
C VAL A 49 -5.55 2.71 -2.29
N HIS A 50 -4.36 3.32 -2.15
CA HIS A 50 -3.99 4.48 -2.98
C HIS A 50 -3.22 4.11 -4.24
N HIS A 51 -2.46 3.00 -4.17
CA HIS A 51 -1.67 2.48 -5.27
C HIS A 51 -1.70 0.95 -5.24
N VAL A 52 -1.46 0.34 -6.38
CA VAL A 52 -1.33 -1.11 -6.53
C VAL A 52 -0.02 -1.40 -7.25
N THR A 53 0.69 -2.43 -6.82
CA THR A 53 1.86 -2.94 -7.53
C THR A 53 1.95 -4.46 -7.43
N GLU A 54 2.53 -5.10 -8.44
CA GLU A 54 2.99 -6.49 -8.38
C GLU A 54 4.52 -6.56 -8.25
N ASP A 55 5.21 -5.42 -8.36
CA ASP A 55 6.66 -5.28 -8.27
C ASP A 55 7.03 -4.08 -7.39
N VAL A 56 7.46 -4.39 -6.15
CA VAL A 56 7.88 -3.36 -5.18
C VAL A 56 9.16 -2.67 -5.63
N THR A 57 10.05 -3.35 -6.33
CA THR A 57 11.33 -2.78 -6.80
C THR A 57 11.05 -1.72 -7.84
N ALA A 58 10.32 -2.07 -8.91
CA ALA A 58 9.96 -1.13 -9.96
C ALA A 58 9.14 0.05 -9.41
N TRP A 59 8.26 -0.20 -8.44
CA TRP A 59 7.49 0.86 -7.79
C TRP A 59 8.40 1.86 -7.03
N LEU A 60 9.33 1.36 -6.21
CA LEU A 60 10.27 2.20 -5.46
C LEU A 60 11.19 3.01 -6.40
N GLU A 61 11.69 2.38 -7.46
CA GLU A 61 12.50 3.06 -8.48
C GLU A 61 11.72 4.19 -9.17
N GLY A 62 10.45 3.95 -9.49
CA GLY A 62 9.55 4.95 -10.06
C GLY A 62 9.30 6.14 -9.13
N VAL A 63 9.11 5.88 -7.83
CA VAL A 63 8.92 6.93 -6.81
C VAL A 63 10.18 7.79 -6.65
N VAL A 64 11.35 7.17 -6.58
CA VAL A 64 12.64 7.88 -6.43
C VAL A 64 13.00 8.66 -7.69
N GLY A 65 12.73 8.10 -8.88
CA GLY A 65 13.03 8.76 -10.16
C GLY A 65 12.06 9.89 -10.55
N ALA A 66 10.92 10.01 -9.88
CA ALA A 66 9.95 11.08 -10.09
C ALA A 66 10.24 12.36 -9.25
N GLY A 67 11.23 12.31 -8.36
CA GLY A 67 11.70 13.45 -7.55
C GLY A 67 12.88 14.18 -8.17
#